data_AF-A0A1I3QBI9-F1
#
_entry.id   AF-A0A1I3QBI9-F1
#
_cell.length_a   1.000
_cell.length_b   1.000
_cell.length_c   1.000
_cell.angle_alpha   90.00
_cell.angle_beta   90.00
_cell.angle_gamma   90.00
#
_symmetry.space_group_name_H-M   'P 1'
#
loop_
_entity.id
_entity.type
_entity.pdbx_description
1 polymer ?
#
loop_
_entity_poly.entity_id
_entity_poly.type
_entity_poly.pdbx_seq_one_letter_code
_entity_poly.pdbx_strand_id
1 'polypeptide(L)'
;MKIEKVKNYNQKLLAILGTLAALFLVIALIAFISIIIKEHRDYSSYDDVETGILSDEKIEKLQKENKRLQVISYETPKLIDTLKSIYIIPVSHKMLNQKEDINGILNAFSGASGEQYASSDNRYSSGFYGAYNNVIIYDLNNQINKKLFDKRVNFNTIHTEYFDNDILLLMQASEKDTYKDGVINLEDFKSLYIYSFKQKEMKKVSIEGMDVFNYKFLNNSTDLIIEFGIDKNNDGQYESYNEPILIKTYDFKSGTLSDIIDNQTHSELQKTLEGSEQ
;
A
#
# COMPACT_ATOMS: atom_id res chain seq x y z
N MET A 1 8.27 80.34 2.41
CA MET A 1 9.19 79.61 3.33
C MET A 1 8.53 78.57 4.26
N LYS A 2 7.30 78.75 4.78
CA LYS A 2 6.65 77.72 5.64
C LYS A 2 6.06 76.53 4.85
N ILE A 3 5.47 76.77 3.67
CA ILE A 3 4.80 75.75 2.84
C ILE A 3 5.80 74.77 2.20
N GLU A 4 6.95 75.24 1.71
CA GLU A 4 7.99 74.37 1.14
C GLU A 4 8.61 73.44 2.18
N LYS A 5 8.77 73.92 3.42
CA LYS A 5 9.25 73.09 4.54
C LYS A 5 8.26 71.96 4.86
N VAL A 6 6.97 72.25 4.85
CA VAL A 6 5.90 71.23 5.06
C VAL A 6 5.85 70.25 3.89
N LYS A 7 5.97 70.72 2.65
CA LYS A 7 6.01 69.85 1.46
C LYS A 7 7.21 68.90 1.48
N ASN A 8 8.39 69.41 1.82
CA ASN A 8 9.61 68.60 1.94
C ASN A 8 9.52 67.61 3.11
N TYR A 9 8.93 68.02 4.24
CA TYR A 9 8.67 67.13 5.36
C TYR A 9 7.70 65.99 4.98
N ASN A 10 6.59 66.31 4.32
CA ASN A 10 5.61 65.30 3.87
C ASN A 10 6.21 64.36 2.82
N GLN A 11 7.07 64.87 1.94
CA GLN A 11 7.75 64.05 0.94
C GLN A 11 8.76 63.08 1.60
N LYS A 12 9.49 63.53 2.61
CA LYS A 12 10.37 62.67 3.42
C LYS A 12 9.58 61.64 4.22
N LEU A 13 8.46 62.04 4.82
CA LEU A 13 7.57 61.14 5.56
C LEU A 13 6.98 60.06 4.65
N LEU A 14 6.51 60.45 3.46
CA LEU A 14 5.95 59.52 2.47
C LEU A 14 7.02 58.54 1.97
N ALA A 15 8.26 59.02 1.76
CA ALA A 15 9.39 58.16 1.38
C ALA A 15 9.75 57.15 2.48
N ILE A 16 9.76 57.58 3.74
CA ILE A 16 9.98 56.69 4.90
C ILE A 16 8.87 55.64 4.98
N LEU A 17 7.60 56.04 4.87
CA LEU A 17 6.46 55.13 4.91
C LEU A 17 6.45 54.16 3.72
N GLY A 18 6.80 54.62 2.52
CA GLY A 18 6.92 53.79 1.33
C GLY A 18 8.04 52.76 1.45
N THR A 19 9.17 53.16 2.06
CA THR A 19 10.31 52.25 2.29
C THR A 19 9.96 51.20 3.35
N LEU A 20 9.27 51.59 4.43
CA LEU A 20 8.77 50.66 5.46
C LEU A 20 7.75 49.66 4.87
N ALA A 21 6.83 50.12 4.03
CA ALA A 21 5.85 49.25 3.37
C ALA A 21 6.53 48.25 2.42
N ALA A 22 7.51 48.70 1.63
CA ALA A 22 8.30 47.82 0.78
C ALA A 22 9.09 46.77 1.59
N LEU A 23 9.70 47.19 2.70
CA LEU A 23 10.44 46.28 3.59
C LEU A 23 9.51 45.21 4.20
N PHE A 24 8.31 45.62 4.61
CA PHE A 24 7.30 44.70 5.14
C PHE A 24 6.86 43.68 4.09
N LEU A 25 6.64 44.10 2.84
CA LEU A 25 6.30 43.19 1.74
C LEU A 25 7.41 42.17 1.47
N VAL A 26 8.68 42.58 1.53
CA VAL A 26 9.81 41.65 1.35
C VAL A 26 9.85 40.61 2.47
N ILE A 27 9.65 41.03 3.73
CA ILE A 27 9.62 40.11 4.87
C ILE A 27 8.43 39.15 4.77
N ALA A 28 7.26 39.64 4.38
CA ALA A 28 6.07 38.82 4.16
C ALA A 28 6.29 37.79 3.04
N LEU A 29 6.93 38.18 1.94
CA LEU A 29 7.28 37.28 0.86
C LEU A 29 8.25 36.18 1.32
N ILE A 30 9.28 36.54 2.09
CA ILE A 30 10.24 35.57 2.65
C ILE A 30 9.53 34.60 3.60
N ALA A 31 8.64 35.08 4.46
CA ALA A 31 7.85 34.24 5.35
C ALA A 31 6.92 33.30 4.58
N PHE A 32 6.25 33.80 3.53
CA PHE A 32 5.38 33.00 2.67
C PHE A 32 6.14 31.91 1.91
N ILE A 33 7.30 32.25 1.33
CA ILE A 33 8.20 31.28 0.70
C ILE A 33 8.70 30.26 1.73
N SER A 34 9.01 30.68 2.95
CA SER A 34 9.45 29.77 4.03
C SER A 34 8.34 28.81 4.45
N ILE A 35 7.08 29.26 4.49
CA ILE A 35 5.92 28.40 4.75
C ILE A 35 5.72 27.43 3.59
N ILE A 36 5.78 27.86 2.33
CA ILE A 36 5.65 26.96 1.17
C ILE A 36 6.78 25.93 1.13
N ILE A 37 8.03 26.33 1.38
CA ILE A 37 9.16 25.39 1.43
C ILE A 37 9.01 24.43 2.60
N LYS A 38 8.57 24.93 3.77
CA LYS A 38 8.32 24.08 4.93
C LYS A 38 7.17 23.13 4.67
N GLU A 39 6.07 23.56 4.08
CA GLU A 39 4.93 22.72 3.75
C GLU A 39 5.30 21.68 2.67
N HIS A 40 6.10 22.08 1.67
CA HIS A 40 6.62 21.14 0.67
C HIS A 40 7.64 20.16 1.27
N ARG A 41 8.49 20.59 2.22
CA ARG A 41 9.43 19.70 2.95
C ARG A 41 8.77 18.85 4.02
N ASP A 42 7.71 19.34 4.65
CA ASP A 42 6.93 18.62 5.67
C ASP A 42 6.04 17.57 4.99
N TYR A 43 5.54 17.83 3.77
CA TYR A 43 4.95 16.79 2.91
C TYR A 43 6.00 15.79 2.40
N SER A 44 7.25 16.22 2.18
CA SER A 44 8.32 15.34 1.71
C SER A 44 9.15 14.69 2.82
N SER A 45 8.77 14.86 4.10
CA SER A 45 9.46 14.26 5.26
C SER A 45 8.63 13.19 5.97
N TYR A 46 7.52 12.76 5.36
CA TYR A 46 7.32 11.32 5.27
C TYR A 46 8.38 10.80 4.31
N ASP A 47 9.57 10.50 4.85
CA ASP A 47 10.45 9.48 4.28
C ASP A 47 9.69 8.14 4.35
N ASP A 48 8.60 8.02 3.60
CA ASP A 48 8.03 6.75 3.23
C ASP A 48 9.03 6.13 2.26
N VAL A 49 10.04 5.48 2.84
CA VAL A 49 10.79 4.42 2.18
C VAL A 49 9.77 3.60 1.40
N GLU A 50 9.80 3.65 0.06
CA GLU A 50 8.89 2.93 -0.85
C GLU A 50 8.41 1.62 -0.18
N THR A 51 7.17 1.61 0.33
CA THR A 51 6.64 0.53 1.17
C THR A 51 6.16 -0.62 0.27
N GLY A 52 7.10 -1.28 -0.38
CA GLY A 52 6.81 -2.36 -1.32
C GLY A 52 8.04 -3.09 -1.81
N ILE A 53 7.82 -4.22 -2.51
CA ILE A 53 8.94 -4.97 -3.10
C ILE A 53 9.34 -4.32 -4.43
N LEU A 54 10.62 -4.34 -4.78
CA LEU A 54 11.07 -3.76 -6.04
C LEU A 54 10.43 -4.46 -7.25
N SER A 55 10.13 -3.73 -8.32
CA SER A 55 9.64 -4.32 -9.56
C SER A 55 10.64 -5.32 -10.17
N ASP A 56 10.14 -6.21 -11.03
CA ASP A 56 11.01 -7.18 -11.73
C ASP A 56 12.11 -6.47 -12.54
N GLU A 57 11.82 -5.32 -13.15
CA GLU A 57 12.82 -4.53 -13.89
C GLU A 57 13.95 -4.01 -13.00
N LYS A 58 13.63 -3.49 -11.79
CA LYS A 58 14.65 -3.06 -10.82
C LYS A 58 15.46 -4.26 -10.33
N ILE A 59 14.82 -5.39 -10.07
CA ILE A 59 15.49 -6.63 -9.65
C ILE A 59 16.43 -7.18 -10.72
N GLU A 60 16.01 -7.23 -11.99
CA GLU A 60 16.86 -7.70 -13.09
C GLU A 60 18.14 -6.86 -13.23
N LYS A 61 18.05 -5.54 -13.05
CA LYS A 61 19.22 -4.64 -13.05
C LYS A 61 20.16 -4.97 -11.88
N LEU A 62 19.62 -5.14 -10.67
CA LEU A 62 20.40 -5.50 -9.49
C LEU A 62 21.07 -6.88 -9.62
N GLN A 63 20.37 -7.86 -10.18
CA GLN A 63 20.90 -9.20 -10.41
C GLN A 63 22.06 -9.20 -11.41
N LYS A 64 21.99 -8.37 -12.47
CA LYS A 64 23.12 -8.18 -13.42
C LYS A 64 24.37 -7.61 -12.72
N GLU A 65 24.20 -6.82 -11.67
CA GLU A 65 25.28 -6.28 -10.84
C GLU A 65 25.70 -7.25 -9.71
N ASN A 66 25.04 -8.41 -9.55
CA ASN A 66 25.16 -9.30 -8.39
C ASN A 66 24.90 -8.58 -7.05
N LYS A 67 23.96 -7.63 -7.05
CA LYS A 67 23.60 -6.80 -5.89
C LYS A 67 22.16 -7.08 -5.43
N ARG A 68 21.86 -6.71 -4.19
CA ARG A 68 20.51 -6.62 -3.63
C ARG A 68 20.30 -5.29 -2.92
N LEU A 69 19.04 -4.89 -2.80
CA LEU A 69 18.61 -3.71 -2.03
C LEU A 69 17.50 -4.03 -1.02
N GLN A 70 17.01 -5.27 -1.02
CA GLN A 70 15.99 -5.76 -0.09
C GLN A 70 16.43 -7.07 0.55
N VAL A 71 16.12 -7.24 1.82
CA VAL A 71 16.29 -8.48 2.59
C VAL A 71 14.99 -8.87 3.25
N ILE A 72 14.76 -10.17 3.43
CA ILE A 72 13.59 -10.67 4.14
C ILE A 72 13.72 -10.44 5.64
N SER A 73 12.59 -10.28 6.32
CA SER A 73 12.48 -10.26 7.77
C SER A 73 11.33 -11.15 8.19
N TYR A 74 11.48 -11.86 9.30
CA TYR A 74 10.42 -12.68 9.87
C TYR A 74 9.68 -11.90 10.94
N GLU A 75 8.35 -11.89 10.86
CA GLU A 75 7.52 -11.29 11.90
C GLU A 75 7.16 -12.31 12.97
N THR A 76 6.61 -11.81 14.08
CA THR A 76 6.14 -12.64 15.19
C THR A 76 5.18 -13.73 14.70
N PRO A 77 5.46 -15.02 14.98
CA PRO A 77 4.56 -16.11 14.67
C PRO A 77 3.18 -15.93 15.32
N LYS A 78 2.12 -16.26 14.58
CA LYS A 78 0.73 -16.22 15.05
C LYS A 78 0.18 -17.64 15.06
N LEU A 79 -0.36 -18.10 16.19
CA LEU A 79 -1.03 -19.39 16.28
C LEU A 79 -2.38 -19.30 15.57
N ILE A 80 -2.63 -20.21 14.61
CA ILE A 80 -3.85 -20.22 13.79
C ILE A 80 -4.69 -21.46 14.06
N ASP A 81 -4.08 -22.64 14.19
CA ASP A 81 -4.82 -23.85 14.59
C ASP A 81 -4.31 -24.34 15.94
N THR A 82 -5.11 -24.17 16.99
CA THR A 82 -4.74 -24.58 18.36
C THR A 82 -4.69 -26.10 18.52
N LEU A 83 -5.60 -26.82 17.87
CA LEU A 83 -5.70 -28.28 17.97
C LEU A 83 -4.55 -28.98 17.25
N LYS A 84 -4.12 -28.43 16.11
CA LYS A 84 -2.99 -28.96 15.33
C LYS A 84 -1.66 -28.27 15.64
N SER A 85 -1.67 -27.25 16.50
CA SER A 85 -0.50 -26.40 16.82
C SER A 85 0.17 -25.81 15.57
N ILE A 86 -0.64 -25.29 14.66
CA ILE A 86 -0.17 -24.67 13.42
C ILE A 86 -0.05 -23.16 13.61
N TYR A 87 1.13 -22.64 13.29
CA TYR A 87 1.45 -21.22 13.29
C TYR A 87 1.58 -20.71 11.86
N ILE A 88 1.30 -19.41 11.67
CA ILE A 88 1.77 -18.66 10.51
C ILE A 88 2.89 -17.72 10.94
N ILE A 89 3.90 -17.59 10.10
CA ILE A 89 5.02 -16.66 10.29
C ILE A 89 4.99 -15.73 9.06
N PRO A 90 4.47 -14.50 9.21
CA PRO A 90 4.52 -13.52 8.14
C PRO A 90 5.99 -13.21 7.78
N VAL A 91 6.27 -13.09 6.49
CA VAL A 91 7.59 -12.72 5.98
C VAL A 91 7.46 -11.35 5.35
N SER A 92 8.16 -10.38 5.92
CA SER A 92 8.26 -9.02 5.41
C SER A 92 9.57 -8.79 4.67
N HIS A 93 9.78 -7.57 4.21
CA HIS A 93 11.06 -7.12 3.66
C HIS A 93 11.53 -5.84 4.34
N LYS A 94 12.84 -5.60 4.27
CA LYS A 94 13.49 -4.36 4.69
C LYS A 94 14.32 -3.83 3.53
N MET A 95 14.23 -2.53 3.29
CA MET A 95 15.11 -1.81 2.38
C MET A 95 16.49 -1.65 3.02
N LEU A 96 17.54 -1.87 2.22
CA LEU A 96 18.92 -1.61 2.62
C LEU A 96 19.28 -0.17 2.28
N ASN A 97 20.04 0.49 3.16
CA ASN A 97 20.53 1.86 2.93
C ASN A 97 21.47 1.95 1.72
N GLN A 98 22.07 0.84 1.32
CA GLN A 98 22.98 0.74 0.19
C GLN A 98 22.87 -0.62 -0.48
N LYS A 99 23.25 -0.69 -1.77
CA LYS A 99 23.34 -1.96 -2.51
C LYS A 99 24.39 -2.87 -1.87
N GLU A 100 23.99 -4.08 -1.51
CA GLU A 100 24.88 -5.11 -0.97
C GLU A 100 25.19 -6.18 -2.02
N ASP A 101 26.41 -6.74 -1.99
CA ASP A 101 26.72 -7.94 -2.77
C ASP A 101 25.91 -9.14 -2.30
N ILE A 102 25.45 -9.96 -3.25
CA ILE A 102 24.80 -11.24 -2.96
C ILE A 102 25.90 -12.26 -2.61
N ASN A 103 26.54 -12.09 -1.45
CA ASN A 103 27.56 -13.00 -0.92
C ASN A 103 27.02 -13.71 0.33
N GLY A 104 26.35 -14.85 0.15
CA GLY A 104 25.89 -15.76 1.21
C GLY A 104 24.78 -15.22 2.14
N ILE A 105 24.11 -16.13 2.87
CA ILE A 105 23.01 -15.79 3.80
C ILE A 105 23.50 -15.00 5.01
N LEU A 106 24.74 -15.26 5.46
CA LEU A 106 25.32 -14.67 6.67
C LEU A 106 25.44 -13.14 6.62
N ASN A 107 25.68 -12.56 5.44
CA ASN A 107 25.79 -11.10 5.30
C ASN A 107 24.45 -10.37 5.39
N ALA A 108 23.30 -11.07 5.28
CA ALA A 108 21.97 -10.47 5.45
C ALA A 108 21.63 -10.14 6.92
N PHE A 109 22.31 -10.77 7.87
CA PHE A 109 22.07 -10.61 9.30
C PHE A 109 23.26 -10.03 10.07
N SER A 110 24.38 -9.75 9.39
CA SER A 110 25.62 -9.26 10.01
C SER A 110 25.73 -7.74 10.14
N GLY A 111 24.72 -6.97 9.70
CA GLY A 111 24.73 -5.51 9.67
C GLY A 111 24.51 -4.78 11.00
N ALA A 112 24.85 -5.39 12.13
CA ALA A 112 24.70 -4.76 13.45
C ALA A 112 25.89 -5.04 14.37
N SER A 113 27.09 -4.68 13.94
CA SER A 113 28.23 -4.54 14.84
C SER A 113 28.58 -3.06 14.98
N GLY A 114 27.99 -2.43 16.00
CA GLY A 114 28.49 -1.22 16.65
C GLY A 114 28.44 0.07 15.83
N GLU A 115 27.40 0.87 16.02
CA GLU A 115 27.53 2.28 16.42
C GLU A 115 26.15 2.97 16.53
N GLN A 116 26.02 3.78 17.58
CA GLN A 116 24.98 4.76 17.87
C GLN A 116 23.56 4.26 18.15
N TYR A 117 23.32 4.06 19.45
CA TYR A 117 22.01 4.29 20.08
C TYR A 117 21.52 5.72 19.76
N ALA A 118 20.78 5.87 18.67
CA ALA A 118 19.84 6.97 18.49
C ALA A 118 18.51 6.55 19.12
N SER A 119 18.25 7.09 20.30
CA SER A 119 17.02 6.95 21.05
C SER A 119 15.86 7.69 20.38
N SER A 120 14.83 6.95 19.96
CA SER A 120 13.46 7.18 20.42
C SER A 120 12.65 5.90 20.21
N ASP A 121 12.16 5.40 21.34
CA ASP A 121 11.28 4.25 21.47
C ASP A 121 9.90 4.55 20.86
N ASN A 122 9.63 3.98 19.69
CA ASN A 122 8.30 3.88 19.08
C ASN A 122 7.79 2.43 19.08
N ARG A 123 8.16 1.61 20.09
CA ARG A 123 7.92 0.15 20.08
C ARG A 123 6.45 -0.28 20.00
N TYR A 124 5.48 0.63 19.97
CA TYR A 124 4.06 0.34 19.73
C TYR A 124 3.29 1.42 18.94
N SER A 125 3.93 2.22 18.07
CA SER A 125 3.21 3.36 17.43
C SER A 125 3.52 3.65 15.95
N SER A 126 3.85 2.66 15.13
CA SER A 126 3.51 2.76 13.71
C SER A 126 2.64 1.56 13.36
N GLY A 127 1.43 1.83 12.86
CA GLY A 127 0.67 0.80 12.17
C GLY A 127 1.55 0.34 11.01
N PHE A 128 2.12 -0.86 11.10
CA PHE A 128 2.86 -1.45 10.00
C PHE A 128 1.85 -1.73 8.88
N TYR A 129 1.68 -0.74 8.02
CA TYR A 129 1.14 -0.92 6.68
C TYR A 129 2.18 -1.72 5.89
N GLY A 130 1.77 -2.95 5.57
CA GLY A 130 2.03 -3.70 4.36
C GLY A 130 3.39 -3.66 3.71
N ALA A 131 4.16 -4.69 4.03
CA ALA A 131 5.35 -5.06 3.30
C ALA A 131 5.58 -6.58 3.35
N TYR A 132 4.52 -7.39 3.35
CA TYR A 132 4.68 -8.84 3.35
C TYR A 132 4.93 -9.36 1.94
N ASN A 133 5.88 -10.28 1.84
CA ASN A 133 6.20 -10.97 0.60
C ASN A 133 5.92 -12.48 0.65
N ASN A 134 5.64 -13.02 1.84
CA ASN A 134 5.27 -14.41 2.01
C ASN A 134 4.63 -14.68 3.37
N VAL A 135 4.07 -15.88 3.51
CA VAL A 135 3.66 -16.44 4.80
C VAL A 135 4.22 -17.85 4.88
N ILE A 136 4.86 -18.18 5.99
CA ILE A 136 5.30 -19.55 6.28
C ILE A 136 4.26 -20.20 7.19
N ILE A 137 3.72 -21.33 6.79
CA ILE A 137 2.97 -22.23 7.67
C ILE A 137 3.98 -23.09 8.41
N TYR A 138 3.92 -23.08 9.74
CA TYR A 138 4.77 -23.90 10.60
C TYR A 138 3.90 -24.84 11.43
N ASP A 139 4.05 -26.14 11.18
CA ASP A 139 3.47 -27.21 11.98
C ASP A 139 4.43 -27.54 13.12
N LEU A 140 4.09 -27.10 14.34
CA LEU A 140 4.96 -27.29 15.51
C LEU A 140 5.13 -28.77 15.86
N ASN A 141 4.09 -29.58 15.69
CA ASN A 141 4.08 -30.99 16.08
C ASN A 141 4.97 -31.83 15.16
N ASN A 142 4.91 -31.55 13.86
CA ASN A 142 5.70 -32.25 12.85
C ASN A 142 7.05 -31.57 12.56
N GLN A 143 7.28 -30.35 13.06
CA GLN A 143 8.45 -29.51 12.78
C GLN A 143 8.66 -29.23 11.29
N ILE A 144 7.57 -29.16 10.52
CA ILE A 144 7.60 -28.89 9.08
C ILE A 144 7.18 -27.45 8.86
N ASN A 145 7.91 -26.75 7.99
CA ASN A 145 7.51 -25.45 7.49
C ASN A 145 7.29 -25.47 5.98
N LYS A 146 6.37 -24.63 5.51
CA LYS A 146 6.06 -24.44 4.08
C LYS A 146 5.73 -22.98 3.82
N LYS A 147 6.41 -22.36 2.85
CA LYS A 147 6.02 -21.04 2.32
C LYS A 147 4.73 -21.14 1.49
N LEU A 148 3.88 -20.12 1.56
CA LEU A 148 2.61 -20.09 0.82
C LEU A 148 2.78 -19.66 -0.63
N PHE A 149 3.65 -18.68 -0.88
CA PHE A 149 3.87 -18.16 -2.22
C PHE A 149 5.20 -18.67 -2.79
N ASP A 150 5.15 -19.26 -3.98
CA ASP A 150 6.35 -19.64 -4.74
C ASP A 150 6.87 -18.51 -5.63
N LYS A 151 6.02 -17.52 -5.91
CA LYS A 151 6.34 -16.33 -6.70
C LYS A 151 6.61 -15.12 -5.81
N ARG A 152 7.22 -14.08 -6.40
CA ARG A 152 7.30 -12.76 -5.78
C ARG A 152 5.91 -12.14 -5.74
N VAL A 153 5.48 -11.74 -4.56
CA VAL A 153 4.19 -11.11 -4.31
C VAL A 153 4.39 -10.05 -3.24
N ASN A 154 3.63 -8.96 -3.28
CA ASN A 154 3.49 -8.04 -2.17
C ASN A 154 2.05 -8.05 -1.69
N PHE A 155 1.85 -8.01 -0.37
CA PHE A 155 0.54 -7.88 0.26
C PHE A 155 0.66 -7.16 1.61
N ASN A 156 -0.44 -6.56 2.02
CA ASN A 156 -0.48 -5.75 3.24
C ASN A 156 -1.00 -6.51 4.44
N THR A 157 -2.14 -7.16 4.26
CA THR A 157 -2.89 -7.73 5.38
C THR A 157 -3.02 -9.23 5.19
N ILE A 158 -2.89 -9.96 6.30
CA ILE A 158 -3.25 -11.38 6.39
C ILE A 158 -4.49 -11.44 7.27
N HIS A 159 -5.66 -11.44 6.63
CA HIS A 159 -6.92 -11.63 7.32
C HIS A 159 -7.16 -13.13 7.53
N THR A 160 -7.64 -13.54 8.70
CA THR A 160 -7.90 -14.95 9.04
C THR A 160 -9.36 -15.09 9.44
N GLU A 161 -10.07 -15.98 8.77
CA GLU A 161 -11.46 -16.31 9.09
C GLU A 161 -11.58 -17.78 9.48
N TYR A 162 -12.36 -18.04 10.53
CA TYR A 162 -12.53 -19.36 11.12
C TYR A 162 -13.93 -19.89 10.83
N PHE A 163 -13.98 -21.06 10.18
CA PHE A 163 -15.20 -21.82 9.96
C PHE A 163 -15.12 -23.14 10.71
N ASP A 164 -16.27 -23.76 10.99
CA ASP A 164 -16.33 -25.03 11.74
C ASP A 164 -15.42 -26.13 11.16
N ASN A 165 -15.23 -26.12 9.84
CA ASN A 165 -14.51 -27.16 9.11
C ASN A 165 -13.24 -26.66 8.40
N ASP A 166 -12.92 -25.37 8.45
CA ASP A 166 -11.77 -24.81 7.73
C ASP A 166 -11.30 -23.50 8.35
N ILE A 167 -10.06 -23.14 8.08
CA ILE A 167 -9.51 -21.82 8.39
C ILE A 167 -9.06 -21.23 7.07
N LEU A 168 -9.47 -20.00 6.79
CA LEU A 168 -9.09 -19.30 5.56
C LEU A 168 -8.15 -18.14 5.88
N LEU A 169 -7.08 -18.00 5.09
CA LEU A 169 -6.26 -16.79 5.06
C LEU A 169 -6.58 -15.99 3.80
N LEU A 170 -6.81 -14.70 3.95
CA LEU A 170 -7.19 -13.78 2.89
C LEU A 170 -6.16 -12.67 2.80
N MET A 171 -5.63 -12.47 1.59
CA MET A 171 -4.57 -11.50 1.30
C MET A 171 -4.88 -10.80 -0.02
N GLN A 172 -5.17 -9.50 0.03
CA GLN A 172 -5.12 -8.64 -1.16
C GLN A 172 -3.66 -8.41 -1.52
N ALA A 173 -3.29 -8.73 -2.75
CA ALA A 173 -1.89 -8.84 -3.15
C ALA A 173 -1.66 -8.53 -4.63
N SER A 174 -0.42 -8.22 -4.97
CA SER A 174 0.04 -8.08 -6.36
C SER A 174 1.34 -8.82 -6.63
N GLU A 175 1.45 -9.33 -7.86
CA GLU A 175 2.69 -9.89 -8.42
C GLU A 175 3.38 -8.91 -9.37
N LYS A 176 2.75 -7.77 -9.70
CA LYS A 176 3.20 -6.88 -10.78
C LYS A 176 3.15 -5.43 -10.33
N ASP A 177 4.13 -4.67 -10.81
CA ASP A 177 4.16 -3.22 -10.77
C ASP A 177 3.30 -2.71 -11.93
N THR A 178 2.05 -2.40 -11.60
CA THR A 178 1.02 -1.99 -12.55
C THR A 178 1.14 -0.51 -12.91
N TYR A 179 1.68 0.30 -12.01
CA TYR A 179 1.93 1.73 -12.21
C TYR A 179 3.26 2.03 -12.91
N LYS A 180 4.14 1.02 -13.00
CA LYS A 180 5.50 1.11 -13.56
C LYS A 180 6.35 2.16 -12.86
N ASP A 181 6.12 2.37 -11.57
CA ASP A 181 6.91 3.28 -10.73
C ASP A 181 8.20 2.59 -10.22
N GLY A 182 8.32 1.30 -10.47
CA GLY A 182 9.44 0.45 -10.11
C GLY A 182 9.26 -0.26 -8.77
N VAL A 183 8.07 -0.24 -8.17
CA VAL A 183 7.74 -0.90 -6.92
C VAL A 183 6.40 -1.63 -7.05
N ILE A 184 6.24 -2.69 -6.28
CA ILE A 184 4.97 -3.37 -6.12
C ILE A 184 4.48 -3.05 -4.72
N ASN A 185 3.49 -2.17 -4.60
CA ASN A 185 2.98 -1.62 -3.34
C ASN A 185 1.45 -1.80 -3.24
N LEU A 186 0.82 -1.12 -2.28
CA LEU A 186 -0.63 -1.15 -2.03
C LEU A 186 -1.48 -0.79 -3.25
N GLU A 187 -1.02 0.17 -4.05
CA GLU A 187 -1.72 0.67 -5.23
C GLU A 187 -1.85 -0.42 -6.29
N ASP A 188 -0.91 -1.38 -6.32
CA ASP A 188 -0.91 -2.50 -7.26
C ASP A 188 -1.85 -3.66 -6.88
N PHE A 189 -2.52 -3.63 -5.73
CA PHE A 189 -3.23 -4.82 -5.20
C PHE A 189 -4.54 -5.09 -5.94
N LYS A 190 -4.44 -5.77 -7.09
CA LYS A 190 -5.59 -6.08 -7.97
C LYS A 190 -6.18 -7.48 -7.77
N SER A 191 -5.69 -8.27 -6.80
CA SER A 191 -6.10 -9.68 -6.64
C SER A 191 -6.28 -10.07 -5.19
N LEU A 192 -7.26 -10.93 -4.92
CA LEU A 192 -7.48 -11.55 -3.61
C LEU A 192 -6.98 -13.00 -3.64
N TYR A 193 -6.09 -13.34 -2.72
CA TYR A 193 -5.60 -14.69 -2.50
C TYR A 193 -6.28 -15.29 -1.28
N ILE A 194 -6.82 -16.49 -1.42
CA ILE A 194 -7.54 -17.22 -0.38
C ILE A 194 -6.88 -18.58 -0.19
N TYR A 195 -6.23 -18.79 0.96
CA TYR A 195 -5.63 -20.07 1.33
C TYR A 195 -6.53 -20.85 2.27
N SER A 196 -6.81 -22.11 1.97
CA SER A 196 -7.54 -23.03 2.85
C SER A 196 -6.60 -23.99 3.56
N PHE A 197 -6.69 -24.06 4.89
CA PHE A 197 -5.94 -25.03 5.68
C PHE A 197 -6.45 -26.46 5.50
N LYS A 198 -7.74 -26.65 5.21
CA LYS A 198 -8.34 -27.95 4.90
C LYS A 198 -7.89 -28.49 3.55
N GLN A 199 -7.96 -27.67 2.50
CA GLN A 199 -7.60 -28.05 1.12
C GLN A 199 -6.09 -27.98 0.89
N LYS A 200 -5.37 -27.22 1.72
CA LYS A 200 -3.93 -26.89 1.58
C LYS A 200 -3.61 -26.23 0.24
N GLU A 201 -4.56 -25.48 -0.28
CA GLU A 201 -4.53 -24.87 -1.62
C GLU A 201 -4.74 -23.36 -1.52
N MET A 202 -4.07 -22.63 -2.41
CA MET A 202 -4.23 -21.19 -2.61
C MET A 202 -5.10 -20.94 -3.84
N LYS A 203 -6.19 -20.19 -3.68
CA LYS A 203 -7.04 -19.71 -4.78
C LYS A 203 -6.77 -18.24 -5.02
N LYS A 204 -6.68 -17.84 -6.29
CA LYS A 204 -6.56 -16.44 -6.70
C LYS A 204 -7.88 -15.99 -7.32
N VAL A 205 -8.39 -14.85 -6.86
CA VAL A 205 -9.59 -14.21 -7.37
C VAL A 205 -9.21 -12.84 -7.94
N SER A 206 -9.48 -12.62 -9.22
CA SER A 206 -9.17 -11.40 -9.94
C SER A 206 -10.00 -11.30 -11.22
N ILE A 207 -10.26 -10.09 -11.68
CA ILE A 207 -10.81 -9.81 -13.02
C ILE A 207 -9.82 -8.89 -13.72
N GLU A 208 -9.53 -9.16 -14.99
CA GLU A 208 -8.63 -8.31 -15.77
C GLU A 208 -9.21 -6.89 -15.92
N GLY A 209 -8.37 -5.87 -15.68
CA GLY A 209 -8.78 -4.47 -15.71
C GLY A 209 -9.62 -4.02 -14.51
N MET A 210 -9.69 -4.81 -13.44
CA MET A 210 -10.43 -4.44 -12.23
C MET A 210 -9.63 -4.71 -10.97
N ASP A 211 -9.86 -3.88 -9.96
CA ASP A 211 -9.19 -3.97 -8.67
C ASP A 211 -10.11 -4.64 -7.66
N VAL A 212 -9.58 -5.59 -6.88
CA VAL A 212 -10.35 -6.14 -5.76
C VAL A 212 -10.34 -5.11 -4.64
N PHE A 213 -11.40 -4.32 -4.57
CA PHE A 213 -11.52 -3.22 -3.62
C PHE A 213 -11.87 -3.71 -2.23
N ASN A 214 -12.88 -4.57 -2.12
CA ASN A 214 -13.41 -5.03 -0.84
C ASN A 214 -14.02 -6.44 -0.96
N TYR A 215 -14.19 -7.12 0.17
CA TYR A 215 -14.86 -8.43 0.22
C TYR A 215 -15.56 -8.66 1.55
N LYS A 216 -16.54 -9.55 1.55
CA LYS A 216 -17.28 -9.98 2.74
C LYS A 216 -17.78 -11.41 2.60
N PHE A 217 -17.69 -12.21 3.66
CA PHE A 217 -18.28 -13.55 3.69
C PHE A 217 -19.81 -13.53 3.75
N LEU A 218 -20.44 -14.51 3.10
CA LEU A 218 -21.88 -14.69 3.04
C LEU A 218 -22.37 -15.64 4.14
N ASN A 219 -23.20 -15.17 5.08
CA ASN A 219 -24.00 -16.00 6.00
C ASN A 219 -23.23 -17.18 6.65
N ASN A 220 -22.09 -16.92 7.27
CA ASN A 220 -21.21 -17.95 7.88
C ASN A 220 -20.75 -19.06 6.91
N SER A 221 -20.87 -18.84 5.60
CA SER A 221 -20.32 -19.70 4.56
C SER A 221 -18.96 -19.18 4.12
N THR A 222 -18.21 -20.05 3.45
CA THR A 222 -16.92 -19.72 2.85
C THR A 222 -17.06 -18.88 1.58
N ASP A 223 -18.27 -18.68 1.08
CA ASP A 223 -18.54 -17.90 -0.13
C ASP A 223 -18.45 -16.41 0.17
N LEU A 224 -18.06 -15.62 -0.83
CA LEU A 224 -17.82 -14.19 -0.66
C LEU A 224 -18.73 -13.36 -1.57
N ILE A 225 -19.06 -12.16 -1.12
CA ILE A 225 -19.32 -11.02 -1.99
C ILE A 225 -18.01 -10.27 -2.14
N ILE A 226 -17.65 -9.94 -3.38
CA ILE A 226 -16.44 -9.17 -3.71
C ILE A 226 -16.86 -7.95 -4.50
N GLU A 227 -16.35 -6.80 -4.08
CA GLU A 227 -16.47 -5.51 -4.76
C GLU A 227 -15.22 -5.31 -5.64
N PHE A 228 -15.45 -5.17 -6.94
CA PHE A 228 -14.43 -4.91 -7.94
C PHE A 228 -14.54 -3.45 -8.39
N GLY A 229 -13.48 -2.67 -8.20
CA GLY A 229 -13.36 -1.35 -8.77
C GLY A 229 -13.03 -1.44 -10.26
N ILE A 230 -13.79 -0.73 -11.10
CA ILE A 230 -13.54 -0.68 -12.54
C ILE A 230 -12.69 0.55 -12.85
N ASP A 231 -11.45 0.33 -13.28
CA ASP A 231 -10.60 1.36 -13.85
C ASP A 231 -11.16 1.75 -15.23
N LYS A 232 -11.95 2.83 -15.27
CA LYS A 232 -12.71 3.26 -16.45
C LYS A 232 -11.84 4.10 -17.37
N ASN A 233 -10.92 4.87 -16.83
CA ASN A 233 -10.04 5.73 -17.60
C ASN A 233 -8.78 4.99 -18.13
N ASN A 234 -8.55 3.76 -17.65
CA ASN A 234 -7.41 2.88 -17.95
C ASN A 234 -6.05 3.51 -17.58
N ASP A 235 -6.02 4.29 -16.50
CA ASP A 235 -4.78 4.87 -15.98
C ASP A 235 -3.99 3.90 -15.08
N GLY A 236 -4.57 2.73 -14.78
CA GLY A 236 -4.00 1.71 -13.92
C GLY A 236 -4.50 1.77 -12.48
N GLN A 237 -5.31 2.75 -12.11
CA GLN A 237 -5.81 3.00 -10.77
C GLN A 237 -7.33 2.96 -10.71
N TYR A 238 -7.87 2.25 -9.73
CA TYR A 238 -9.26 2.44 -9.35
C TYR A 238 -9.44 3.64 -8.42
N GLU A 239 -10.26 4.61 -8.84
CA GLU A 239 -10.67 5.77 -8.02
C GLU A 239 -12.10 5.64 -7.50
N SER A 240 -12.27 5.28 -6.22
CA SER A 240 -13.60 5.01 -5.65
C SER A 240 -14.61 6.16 -5.69
N TYR A 241 -14.15 7.40 -5.85
CA TYR A 241 -15.03 8.57 -5.93
C TYR A 241 -15.64 8.79 -7.32
N ASN A 242 -14.92 8.40 -8.37
CA ASN A 242 -15.26 8.75 -9.75
C ASN A 242 -15.56 7.51 -10.60
N GLU A 243 -15.17 6.33 -10.12
CA GLU A 243 -15.22 5.10 -10.89
C GLU A 243 -16.17 4.06 -10.30
N PRO A 244 -16.83 3.28 -11.18
CA PRO A 244 -17.91 2.40 -10.75
C PRO A 244 -17.37 1.15 -10.03
N ILE A 245 -18.23 0.60 -9.18
CA ILE A 245 -18.04 -0.69 -8.51
C ILE A 245 -18.90 -1.75 -9.20
N LEU A 246 -18.31 -2.91 -9.46
CA LEU A 246 -19.00 -4.14 -9.83
C LEU A 246 -18.99 -5.10 -8.65
N ILE A 247 -20.17 -5.63 -8.29
CA ILE A 247 -20.30 -6.57 -7.18
C ILE A 247 -20.57 -7.96 -7.75
N LYS A 248 -19.78 -8.96 -7.32
CA LYS A 248 -19.96 -10.37 -7.67
C LYS A 248 -19.97 -11.26 -6.44
N THR A 249 -20.69 -12.37 -6.52
CA THR A 249 -20.49 -13.48 -5.58
C THR A 249 -19.34 -14.36 -6.07
N TYR A 250 -18.60 -14.94 -5.12
CA TYR A 250 -17.58 -15.94 -5.34
C TYR A 250 -17.96 -17.21 -4.59
N ASP A 251 -18.26 -18.28 -5.34
CA ASP A 251 -18.43 -19.61 -4.76
C ASP A 251 -17.06 -20.19 -4.45
N PHE A 252 -16.79 -20.41 -3.16
CA PHE A 252 -15.46 -20.85 -2.72
C PHE A 252 -15.13 -22.26 -3.17
N LYS A 253 -16.14 -23.12 -3.36
CA LYS A 253 -15.95 -24.52 -3.72
C LYS A 253 -15.61 -24.66 -5.20
N SER A 254 -16.39 -24.04 -6.08
CA SER A 254 -16.19 -24.06 -7.53
C SER A 254 -15.11 -23.09 -8.00
N GLY A 255 -14.84 -22.03 -7.23
CA GLY A 255 -13.96 -20.94 -7.61
C GLY A 255 -14.56 -20.01 -8.66
N THR A 256 -15.88 -19.99 -8.82
CA THR A 256 -16.57 -19.21 -9.86
C THR A 256 -17.08 -17.88 -9.33
N LEU A 257 -16.85 -16.82 -10.11
CA LEU A 257 -17.49 -15.53 -9.90
C LEU A 257 -18.85 -15.50 -10.63
N SER A 258 -19.87 -14.94 -10.00
CA SER A 258 -21.22 -14.80 -10.57
C SER A 258 -21.78 -13.41 -10.30
N ASP A 259 -22.57 -12.90 -11.25
CA ASP A 259 -23.22 -11.61 -11.10
C ASP A 259 -24.31 -11.68 -10.04
N ILE A 260 -24.31 -10.68 -9.14
CA ILE A 260 -25.39 -10.52 -8.15
C ILE A 260 -26.57 -9.78 -8.78
N ILE A 261 -26.25 -8.78 -9.61
CA ILE A 261 -27.22 -7.95 -10.32
C ILE A 261 -27.24 -8.41 -11.77
N ASP A 262 -28.41 -8.83 -12.25
CA ASP A 262 -28.55 -9.23 -13.65
C ASP A 262 -28.45 -8.02 -14.61
N ASN A 263 -28.12 -8.31 -15.86
CA ASN A 263 -27.94 -7.28 -16.90
C ASN A 263 -29.20 -6.47 -17.18
N GLN A 264 -30.39 -7.06 -16.95
CA GLN A 264 -31.66 -6.35 -17.15
C GLN A 264 -31.80 -5.25 -16.11
N THR A 265 -31.67 -5.60 -14.83
CA THR A 265 -31.70 -4.67 -13.69
C THR A 265 -30.64 -3.58 -13.84
N HIS A 266 -29.41 -3.96 -14.20
CA HIS A 266 -28.35 -2.99 -14.47
C HIS A 266 -28.72 -2.01 -15.60
N SER A 267 -29.22 -2.53 -16.73
CA SER A 267 -29.62 -1.70 -17.87
C SER A 267 -30.80 -0.79 -17.54
N GLU A 268 -31.77 -1.26 -16.77
CA GLU A 268 -32.93 -0.46 -16.34
C GLU A 268 -32.45 0.70 -15.46
N LEU A 269 -31.68 0.43 -14.40
CA LEU A 269 -31.13 1.46 -13.52
C LEU A 269 -30.28 2.49 -14.26
N GLN A 270 -29.45 2.06 -15.21
CA GLN A 270 -28.63 2.95 -16.01
C GLN A 270 -29.49 3.85 -16.90
N LYS A 271 -30.54 3.30 -17.55
CA LYS A 271 -31.47 4.09 -18.38
C LYS A 271 -32.27 5.10 -17.57
N THR A 272 -32.70 4.72 -16.36
CA THR A 272 -33.38 5.64 -15.44
C THR A 272 -32.48 6.83 -15.13
N LEU A 273 -31.19 6.61 -14.86
CA LEU A 273 -30.22 7.68 -14.59
C LEU A 273 -29.93 8.55 -15.81
N GLU A 274 -29.86 7.95 -17.00
CA GLU A 274 -29.65 8.66 -18.27
C GLU A 274 -30.88 9.47 -18.73
N GLY A 275 -32.05 9.19 -18.17
CA GLY A 275 -33.33 9.72 -18.67
C GLY A 275 -33.68 9.15 -20.06
N SER A 276 -33.18 7.96 -20.39
CA SER A 276 -33.39 7.27 -21.67
C SER A 276 -34.53 6.25 -21.63
N GLU A 277 -35.29 6.21 -20.52
CA GLU A 277 -36.59 5.53 -20.47
C GLU A 277 -37.58 6.23 -21.43
N GLN A 278 -37.89 5.59 -22.55
CA GLN A 278 -39.06 5.88 -23.40
C GLN A 278 -40.11 4.79 -23.21
#